data_AF-A0A1Y3AV09-F1
#
_entry.id   AF-A0A1Y3AV09-F1
#
_cell.length_a   1.000
_cell.length_b   1.000
_cell.length_c   1.000
_cell.angle_alpha   90.00
_cell.angle_beta   90.00
_cell.angle_gamma   90.00
#
_symmetry.space_group_name_H-M   'P 1'
#
loop_
_entity.id
_entity.type
_entity.pdbx_description
1 polymer ?
#
loop_
_entity_poly.entity_id
_entity_poly.type
_entity_poly.pdbx_seq_one_letter_code
_entity_poly.pdbx_strand_id
1 'polypeptide(L)' 'MFIVGKPTILGERLCRVTQESLYLALKMVKPGIRLRTLGKAIQQFVEAEKFSVVREYCGHGIGEVFHEEPQVLH' A
#
# COMPACT_ATOMS: atom_id res chain seq x y z
N MET A 1 -10.69 4.18 -0.67
CA MET A 1 -11.14 4.66 -2.00
C MET A 1 -12.65 4.56 -2.03
N PHE A 2 -13.33 5.52 -2.64
CA PHE A 2 -14.79 5.51 -2.78
C PHE A 2 -15.18 5.37 -4.25
N ILE A 3 -16.24 4.62 -4.51
CA ILE A 3 -16.82 4.49 -5.85
C ILE A 3 -18.06 5.38 -5.90
N VAL A 4 -18.10 6.31 -6.85
CA VAL A 4 -19.24 7.20 -7.07
C VAL A 4 -19.98 6.73 -8.33
N GLY A 5 -21.22 6.28 -8.17
CA GLY A 5 -22.01 5.71 -9.26
C GLY A 5 -21.60 4.27 -9.62
N LYS A 6 -21.78 3.88 -10.89
CA LYS A 6 -21.42 2.54 -11.38
C LYS A 6 -19.97 2.52 -11.85
N PRO A 7 -19.07 1.69 -11.26
CA PRO A 7 -17.68 1.61 -11.67
C PRO A 7 -17.54 0.85 -13.00
N THR A 8 -16.39 1.03 -13.65
CA THR A 8 -15.89 0.06 -14.63
C THR A 8 -15.32 -1.16 -13.90
N ILE A 9 -15.25 -2.31 -14.58
CA ILE A 9 -14.63 -3.54 -14.03
C ILE A 9 -13.19 -3.25 -13.57
N LEU A 10 -12.43 -2.47 -14.36
CA LEU A 10 -11.06 -2.11 -14.02
C LEU A 10 -10.99 -1.19 -12.80
N GLY A 11 -11.88 -0.21 -12.69
CA GLY A 11 -11.91 0.72 -11.55
C GLY A 11 -12.25 0.01 -10.23
N GLU A 12 -13.22 -0.89 -10.26
CA GLU A 12 -13.55 -1.74 -9.11
C GLU A 12 -12.36 -2.64 -8.72
N ARG A 13 -11.73 -3.28 -9.70
CA ARG A 13 -10.56 -4.15 -9.48
C ARG A 13 -9.37 -3.37 -8.92
N LEU A 14 -9.08 -2.17 -9.43
CA LEU A 14 -8.01 -1.31 -8.91
C LEU A 14 -8.23 -0.97 -7.44
N CYS A 15 -9.46 -0.58 -7.08
CA CYS A 15 -9.80 -0.25 -5.69
C CYS A 15 -9.63 -1.47 -4.77
N ARG A 16 -10.12 -2.64 -5.20
CA ARG A 16 -9.99 -3.87 -4.42
C ARG A 16 -8.52 -4.27 -4.24
N VAL A 17 -7.75 -4.35 -5.32
CA VAL A 17 -6.33 -4.78 -5.28
C VAL A 17 -5.49 -3.83 -4.43
N THR A 18 -5.70 -2.51 -4.54
CA THR A 18 -5.00 -1.54 -3.70
C THR A 18 -5.34 -1.69 -2.21
N GLN A 19 -6.58 -2.06 -1.86
CA GLN A 19 -6.95 -2.33 -0.47
C GLN A 19 -6.37 -3.67 0.04
N GLU A 20 -6.39 -4.70 -0.79
CA GLU A 20 -5.80 -6.01 -0.47
C GLU A 20 -4.29 -5.91 -0.24
N SER A 21 -3.58 -5.10 -1.02
CA SER A 21 -2.13 -4.88 -0.85
C SER A 21 -1.81 -4.18 0.47
N LEU A 22 -2.62 -3.20 0.88
CA LEU A 22 -2.52 -2.57 2.20
C LEU A 22 -2.69 -3.60 3.33
N TYR A 23 -3.76 -4.41 3.27
CA TYR A 23 -4.01 -5.41 4.31
C TYR A 23 -2.96 -6.53 4.33
N LEU A 24 -2.39 -6.89 3.17
CA LEU A 24 -1.27 -7.81 3.08
C LEU A 24 -0.07 -7.29 3.88
N ALA A 25 0.34 -6.04 3.63
CA ALA A 25 1.46 -5.43 4.35
C ALA A 25 1.18 -5.28 5.85
N LEU A 26 -0.03 -4.84 6.24
CA LEU A 26 -0.41 -4.70 7.65
C LEU A 26 -0.30 -6.01 8.43
N LYS A 27 -0.70 -7.14 7.83
CA LYS A 27 -0.59 -8.47 8.47
C LYS A 27 0.85 -8.92 8.71
N MET A 28 1.82 -8.35 7.99
CA MET A 28 3.24 -8.67 8.16
C MET A 28 3.89 -7.88 9.30
N VAL A 29 3.27 -6.79 9.74
CA VAL A 29 3.85 -5.89 10.76
C VAL A 29 3.97 -6.63 12.10
N LYS A 30 5.20 -6.70 12.60
CA LYS A 30 5.57 -7.29 13.89
C LYS A 30 6.94 -6.80 14.35
N PRO A 31 7.29 -6.89 15.65
CA PRO A 31 8.63 -6.52 16.13
C PRO A 31 9.75 -7.21 15.33
N GLY A 32 10.79 -6.45 14.99
CA GLY A 32 11.97 -6.94 14.27
C GLY A 32 11.83 -7.02 12.73
N ILE A 33 10.67 -6.69 12.15
CA ILE A 33 10.53 -6.64 10.69
C ILE A 33 11.32 -5.45 10.10
N ARG A 34 11.89 -5.65 8.92
CA ARG A 34 12.50 -4.55 8.13
C ARG A 34 11.43 -3.92 7.24
N LEU A 35 11.25 -2.60 7.33
CA LEU A 35 10.21 -1.86 6.59
C LEU A 35 10.24 -2.09 5.08
N ARG A 36 11.42 -2.16 4.45
CA ARG A 36 11.57 -2.51 3.02
C ARG A 36 10.89 -3.81 2.58
N THR A 37 10.61 -4.71 3.52
CA THR A 37 9.94 -5.99 3.26
C THR A 37 8.46 -5.76 2.95
N LEU A 38 7.85 -4.72 3.52
CA LEU A 38 6.46 -4.35 3.27
C LEU A 38 6.30 -3.89 1.83
N GLY A 39 7.12 -2.93 1.38
CA GLY A 39 7.06 -2.45 0.00
C GLY A 39 7.36 -3.54 -1.03
N LYS A 40 8.34 -4.42 -0.75
CA LYS A 40 8.58 -5.60 -1.60
C LYS A 40 7.32 -6.48 -1.73
N ALA A 41 6.59 -6.72 -0.64
CA ALA A 41 5.38 -7.55 -0.66
C ALA A 41 4.22 -6.87 -1.40
N ILE A 42 4.03 -5.57 -1.19
CA ILE A 42 3.04 -4.77 -1.91
C ILE A 42 3.33 -4.81 -3.41
N GLN A 43 4.57 -4.50 -3.83
CA GLN A 43 4.97 -4.50 -5.24
C GLN A 43 4.74 -5.87 -5.89
N GLN A 44 5.18 -6.95 -5.25
CA GLN A 44 4.97 -8.31 -5.76
C GLN A 44 3.48 -8.65 -5.94
N PHE A 45 2.63 -8.22 -5.00
CA PHE A 45 1.19 -8.45 -5.07
C PHE A 45 0.53 -7.67 -6.21
N VAL A 46 0.80 -6.36 -6.32
CA VAL A 46 0.12 -5.53 -7.32
C VAL A 46 0.61 -5.79 -8.75
N GLU A 47 1.89 -6.14 -8.94
CA GLU A 47 2.45 -6.47 -10.26
C GLU A 47 1.86 -7.79 -10.80
N ALA A 48 1.58 -8.77 -9.93
CA ALA A 48 0.86 -9.99 -10.31
C ALA A 48 -0.56 -9.67 -10.83
N GLU A 49 -1.20 -8.64 -10.26
CA GLU A 49 -2.50 -8.12 -10.69
C GLU A 49 -2.44 -7.16 -11.89
N LYS A 50 -1.26 -6.92 -12.47
CA LYS A 50 -1.00 -6.00 -13.61
C LYS A 50 -1.16 -4.51 -13.27
N PHE A 51 -0.87 -4.13 -12.04
CA PHE A 51 -0.76 -2.73 -11.62
C PHE A 51 0.69 -2.36 -11.25
N SER A 52 0.96 -1.08 -11.06
CA SER A 52 2.26 -0.54 -10.63
C SER A 52 2.17 0.18 -9.28
N VAL A 53 3.32 0.39 -8.64
CA VAL A 53 3.46 1.14 -7.39
C VAL A 53 4.00 2.55 -7.69
N VAL A 54 3.38 3.57 -7.09
CA VAL A 54 3.86 4.96 -7.12
C VAL A 54 5.14 5.08 -6.27
N ARG A 55 6.18 5.73 -6.78
CA ARG A 55 7.52 5.75 -6.16
C ARG A 55 7.88 7.06 -5.50
N GLU A 56 7.20 8.13 -5.87
CA GLU A 56 7.44 9.50 -5.44
C GLU A 56 6.88 9.77 -4.04
N TYR A 57 5.99 8.91 -3.54
CA TYR A 57 5.36 9.01 -2.23
C TYR A 57 5.58 7.74 -1.41
N CYS A 58 5.61 7.92 -0.10
CA CYS A 58 5.74 6.84 0.87
C CYS A 58 4.85 7.11 2.09
N GLY A 59 4.66 6.09 2.93
CA GLY A 59 4.12 6.27 4.27
C GLY A 59 5.15 6.91 5.20
N HIS A 60 4.71 7.34 6.39
CA HIS A 60 5.54 8.03 7.35
C HIS A 60 5.15 7.64 8.79
N GLY A 61 6.04 7.90 9.74
CA GLY A 61 5.69 7.94 11.15
C GLY A 61 4.72 9.10 11.43
N ILE A 62 3.86 8.92 12.42
CA ILE A 62 2.86 9.91 12.85
C ILE A 62 2.78 9.89 14.37
N GLY A 63 2.84 11.08 14.97
CA GLY A 63 2.85 11.27 16.42
C GLY A 63 2.60 12.72 16.77
N GLU A 64 3.55 13.35 17.48
CA GLU A 64 3.52 14.79 17.74
C GLU A 64 3.80 15.62 16.47
N VAL A 65 4.60 15.06 15.55
CA VAL A 65 4.86 15.64 14.23
C VAL A 65 4.03 14.93 13.17
N PHE A 66 3.50 15.70 12.21
CA PHE A 66 2.60 15.16 11.18
C PHE A 66 3.29 14.14 10.26
N HIS A 67 4.52 14.43 9.82
CA HIS A 67 5.36 13.50 9.09
C HIS A 67 6.69 13.35 9.82
N GLU A 68 6.94 12.19 10.41
CA GLU A 68 8.19 11.86 11.11
C GLU A 68 8.77 10.53 10.61
N GLU A 69 9.99 10.20 11.03
CA GLU A 69 10.55 8.88 10.77
C GLU A 69 9.69 7.78 11.42
N PRO A 70 9.58 6.59 10.81
CA PRO A 70 10.28 6.16 9.61
C PRO A 70 9.58 6.53 8.30
N GLN A 71 10.35 6.76 7.23
CA GLN A 71 9.82 6.70 5.85
C GLN A 71 9.50 5.23 5.46
N VAL A 72 8.27 4.96 5.02
CA VAL A 72 7.79 3.60 4.71
C VAL A 72 7.47 3.46 3.22
N LEU A 73 8.43 2.93 2.45
CA LEU A 73 8.25 2.70 1.02
C LEU A 73 7.18 1.62 0.74
N HIS A 74 6.41 1.87 -0.33
CA HIS A 74 5.36 0.99 -0.84
C HIS A 74 5.88 -0.08 -1.80
#